data_AF-A0AAJ6NXM6-F1
#
_entry.id   AF-A0AAJ6NXM6-F1
#
_cell.length_a   1.000
_cell.length_b   1.000
_cell.length_c   1.000
_cell.angle_alpha   90.00
_cell.angle_beta   90.00
_cell.angle_gamma   90.00
#
_symmetry.space_group_name_H-M   'P 1'
#
loop_
_entity.id
_entity.type
_entity.pdbx_description
1 polymer ?
#
loop_
_entity_poly.entity_id
_entity_poly.type
_entity_poly.pdbx_seq_one_letter_code
_entity_poly.pdbx_strand_id
1 'polypeptide(L)' 'MIWIPGGTFQMGSNSCKYPEERPIHTVTVSGFWMDK' A
#
# COMPACT_ATOMS: atom_id res chain seq x y z
N MET A 1 -5.72 -12.12 -13.57
CA MET A 1 -5.17 -10.75 -13.77
C MET A 1 -6.27 -9.68 -13.90
N ILE A 2 -6.27 -8.68 -13.02
CA ILE A 2 -7.17 -7.53 -12.94
C ILE A 2 -6.31 -6.25 -12.98
N TRP A 3 -6.73 -5.24 -13.74
CA TRP A 3 -6.06 -3.93 -13.78
C TRP A 3 -6.45 -3.10 -12.57
N ILE A 4 -5.46 -2.65 -11.80
CA ILE A 4 -5.65 -1.75 -10.67
C ILE A 4 -5.15 -0.36 -11.09
N PRO A 5 -6.00 0.68 -11.11
CA PRO A 5 -5.56 2.03 -11.42
C PRO A 5 -4.58 2.53 -10.35
N GLY A 6 -3.56 3.26 -10.79
CA GLY A 6 -2.60 3.88 -9.88
C GLY A 6 -3.28 4.88 -8.96
N GLY A 7 -2.73 5.03 -7.76
CA GLY A 7 -3.31 5.88 -6.73
C GLY A 7 -2.33 6.13 -5.60
N THR A 8 -2.70 7.07 -4.75
CA THR A 8 -1.94 7.40 -3.54
C THR A 8 -2.63 6.76 -2.34
N PHE A 9 -1.89 5.91 -1.63
CA PHE A 9 -2.40 5.13 -0.51
C PHE A 9 -1.52 5.36 0.73
N GLN A 10 -2.11 5.17 1.90
CA GLN A 10 -1.34 5.12 3.14
C GLN A 10 -0.92 3.68 3.39
N MET A 11 0.39 3.46 3.45
CA MET A 11 1.00 2.15 3.74
C MET A 11 1.66 2.18 5.11
N GLY A 12 1.54 1.06 5.83
CA GLY A 12 2.01 0.93 7.22
C GLY A 12 0.89 1.11 8.25
N SER A 13 1.22 0.93 9.52
CA SER A 13 0.28 1.08 10.62
C SER A 13 0.95 1.58 11.89
N ASN A 14 0.47 2.70 12.41
CA ASN A 14 0.97 3.26 13.67
C ASN A 14 0.38 2.55 14.90
N SER A 15 -0.60 1.67 14.75
CA SER A 15 -1.26 0.96 15.86
C SER A 15 -0.95 -0.55 15.89
N CYS A 16 -0.27 -1.09 14.88
CA CYS A 16 0.06 -2.51 14.84
C CYS A 16 1.12 -2.87 15.90
N LYS A 17 1.10 -4.13 16.34
CA LYS A 17 2.02 -4.69 17.35
C LYS A 17 3.45 -4.84 16.82
N TYR A 18 3.60 -4.86 15.49
CA TYR A 18 4.83 -5.06 14.76
C TYR A 18 5.54 -3.73 14.49
N PRO A 19 6.74 -3.48 15.06
CA PRO A 19 7.47 -2.24 14.85
C PRO A 19 7.86 -1.99 13.38
N GLU A 20 8.06 -3.05 12.60
CA GLU A 20 8.47 -3.00 11.20
C GLU A 20 7.38 -2.46 10.25
N GLU A 21 6.11 -2.51 10.66
CA GLU A 21 4.99 -1.96 9.90
C GLU A 21 4.82 -0.45 10.11
N ARG A 22 5.62 0.15 11.00
CA ARG A 22 5.62 1.59 11.29
C ARG A 22 6.75 2.30 10.50
N PRO A 23 6.58 3.58 10.17
CA PRO A 23 5.38 4.41 10.34
C PRO A 23 4.42 4.31 9.14
N ILE A 24 3.20 4.79 9.35
CA ILE A 24 2.31 5.14 8.24
C ILE A 24 2.99 6.19 7.38
N HIS A 25 3.10 5.89 6.08
CA HIS A 25 3.62 6.81 5.09
C HIS A 25 2.79 6.74 3.81
N THR A 26 2.84 7.83 3.06
CA THR A 26 2.08 7.98 1.82
C THR A 26 2.90 7.43 0.67
N VAL A 27 2.32 6.49 -0.09
CA VAL A 27 2.93 5.87 -1.26
C VAL A 27 2.04 6.08 -2.47
N THR A 28 2.62 6.55 -3.56
CA THR A 28 1.96 6.61 -4.86
C THR A 28 2.44 5.45 -5.72
N VAL A 29 1.51 4.59 -6.13
CA VAL A 29 1.79 3.48 -7.03
C VAL A 29 1.20 3.76 -8.41
N SER A 30 1.94 3.41 -9.46
CA SER A 30 1.43 3.40 -10.83
C SER A 30 0.43 2.27 -11.00
N GLY A 31 -0.47 2.40 -12.00
CA GLY A 31 -1.40 1.33 -12.31
C GLY A 31 -0.67 0.05 -12.70
N PHE A 32 -1.14 -1.09 -12.18
CA PHE A 32 -0.50 -2.39 -12.39
C PHE A 32 -1.54 -3.50 -12.53
N TRP A 33 -1.11 -4.63 -13.09
CA TRP A 33 -1.91 -5.83 -13.19
C TRP A 33 -1.65 -6.73 -11.98
N MET A 34 -2.71 -7.15 -11.29
CA MET A 34 -2.63 -8.08 -10.16
C MET A 34 -3.38 -9.36 -10.50
N ASP A 35 -2.82 -10.54 -10.21
CA ASP A 35 -3.62 -11.76 -10.32
C ASP A 35 -4.61 -11.89 -9.16
N LYS A 36 -5.65 -12.69 -9.36
CA LYS A 36 -6.68 -12.93 -8.35
C LYS A 36 -6.21 -13.93 -7.29
#